data_AF-A0A559MBM1-F1
#
_entry.id   AF-A0A559MBM1-F1
#
_cell.length_a   1.000
_cell.length_b   1.000
_cell.length_c   1.000
_cell.angle_alpha   90.00
_cell.angle_beta   90.00
_cell.angle_gamma   90.00
#
_symmetry.space_group_name_H-M   'P 1'
#
loop_
_entity.id
_entity.type
_entity.pdbx_description
1 polymer ?
#
loop_
_entity_poly.entity_id
_entity_poly.type
_entity_poly.pdbx_seq_one_letter_code
_entity_poly.pdbx_strand_id
1 'polypeptide(L)'
;MSANLTFGPPGQEWHYSRTSKTYDLSGASPKKLTLATTEGPEGTSFTIAPEATALVIIDMQNFFLDERCMEHPNGVGAVGPIIEVIEKCREAGIQIIWLNWALTPQDLLTLPAGIKRGFMKDALLPTSSSSLRSYTGLGSDLGGSRGRCLVAGSWNADIYEPLKAHMRDSDLHCAKNRMSGLWEREQGLWGVL
;
A
#
# COMPACT_ATOMS: atom_id res chain seq x y z
N MET A 1 20.81 -30.02 21.31
CA MET A 1 19.70 -29.44 20.53
C MET A 1 19.68 -27.95 20.79
N SER A 2 19.70 -27.13 19.75
CA SER A 2 19.78 -25.67 19.91
C SER A 2 18.44 -25.13 20.40
N ALA A 3 18.42 -24.45 21.55
CA ALA A 3 17.18 -23.92 22.12
C ALA A 3 16.51 -22.89 21.19
N ASN A 4 15.18 -22.93 21.12
CA ASN A 4 14.39 -21.88 20.47
C ASN A 4 14.61 -20.55 21.18
N LEU A 5 14.61 -19.45 20.42
CA LEU A 5 14.74 -18.10 20.97
C LEU A 5 13.37 -17.46 21.10
N THR A 6 13.17 -16.71 22.17
CA THR A 6 11.98 -15.89 22.40
C THR A 6 12.42 -14.46 22.65
N PHE A 7 11.81 -13.49 21.96
CA PHE A 7 12.14 -12.07 22.10
C PHE A 7 10.93 -11.19 21.79
N GLY A 8 10.89 -10.00 22.39
CA GLY A 8 9.76 -9.08 22.29
C GLY A 8 9.18 -8.74 23.67
N PRO A 9 8.22 -7.81 23.74
CA PRO A 9 7.57 -7.46 24.98
C PRO A 9 6.65 -8.61 25.45
N PRO A 10 6.41 -8.74 26.78
CA PRO A 10 5.52 -9.77 27.31
C PRO A 10 4.12 -9.74 26.68
N GLY A 11 3.66 -10.89 26.18
CA GLY A 11 2.37 -11.05 25.51
C GLY A 11 2.37 -10.75 24.00
N GLN A 12 3.50 -10.30 23.43
CA GLN A 12 3.69 -10.12 21.98
C GLN A 12 5.05 -10.67 21.53
N GLU A 13 5.55 -11.69 22.22
CA GLU A 13 6.82 -12.29 21.89
C GLU A 13 6.77 -12.99 20.54
N TRP A 14 7.90 -12.93 19.82
CA TRP A 14 8.16 -13.75 18.65
C TRP A 14 9.04 -14.92 19.05
N HIS A 15 8.84 -16.05 18.39
CA HIS A 15 9.60 -17.27 18.65
C HIS A 15 10.38 -17.67 17.42
N TYR A 16 11.70 -17.77 17.54
CA TYR A 16 12.55 -18.26 16.47
C TYR A 16 12.99 -19.70 16.72
N SER A 17 12.59 -20.59 15.80
CA SER A 17 13.01 -21.99 15.77
C SER A 17 14.30 -22.11 14.95
N ARG A 18 15.40 -22.47 15.61
CA ARG A 18 16.70 -22.67 14.92
C ARG A 18 16.71 -23.89 14.02
N THR A 19 15.89 -24.90 14.33
CA THR A 19 15.80 -26.15 13.55
C THR A 19 15.07 -25.92 12.23
N SER A 20 13.92 -25.25 12.26
CA SER A 20 13.13 -24.96 11.05
C SER A 20 13.49 -23.62 10.40
N LYS A 21 14.35 -22.82 11.04
CA LYS A 21 14.69 -21.44 10.63
C LYS A 21 13.44 -20.56 10.47
N THR A 22 12.48 -20.73 11.37
CA THR A 22 11.17 -20.05 11.29
C THR A 22 11.03 -19.02 12.38
N TYR A 23 10.65 -17.80 12.01
CA TYR A 23 10.15 -16.77 12.93
C TYR A 23 8.65 -16.95 13.10
N ASP A 24 8.16 -17.30 14.28
CA ASP A 24 6.73 -17.38 14.58
C ASP A 24 6.27 -16.08 15.27
N LEU A 25 5.43 -15.33 14.56
CA LEU A 25 4.79 -14.08 14.98
C LEU A 25 3.30 -14.27 15.29
N SER A 26 2.77 -15.49 15.18
CA SER A 26 1.34 -15.79 15.30
C SER A 26 0.81 -15.79 16.73
N GLY A 27 1.70 -15.66 17.73
CA GLY A 27 1.35 -15.70 19.15
C GLY A 27 0.57 -16.97 19.52
N ALA A 28 -0.53 -16.79 20.26
CA ALA A 28 -1.42 -17.87 20.70
C ALA A 28 -2.51 -18.24 19.69
N SER A 29 -2.46 -17.71 18.46
CA SER A 29 -3.50 -17.98 17.46
C SER A 29 -3.62 -19.47 17.13
N PRO A 30 -4.86 -20.00 17.01
CA PRO A 30 -5.10 -21.36 16.56
C PRO A 30 -4.89 -21.54 15.05
N LYS A 31 -4.90 -20.46 14.26
CA LYS A 31 -4.70 -20.49 12.80
C LYS A 31 -3.33 -19.92 12.47
N LYS A 32 -2.51 -20.72 11.80
CA LYS A 32 -1.14 -20.34 11.46
C LYS A 32 -0.89 -20.50 9.98
N LEU A 33 -0.33 -19.46 9.36
CA LEU A 33 0.13 -19.49 7.97
C LEU A 33 1.64 -19.28 7.96
N THR A 34 2.39 -20.25 7.43
CA THR A 34 3.84 -20.18 7.31
C THR A 34 4.24 -19.89 5.87
N LEU A 35 5.08 -18.88 5.69
CA LEU A 35 5.54 -18.37 4.41
C LEU A 35 7.07 -18.46 4.34
N ALA A 36 7.60 -18.91 3.21
CA ALA A 36 9.05 -18.85 2.96
C ALA A 36 9.44 -17.43 2.55
N THR A 37 10.61 -16.97 2.99
CA THR A 37 11.16 -15.71 2.49
C THR A 37 11.79 -15.92 1.12
N THR A 38 11.64 -14.95 0.23
CA THR A 38 12.29 -14.95 -1.09
C THR A 38 13.71 -14.38 -1.04
N GLU A 39 14.03 -13.66 0.04
CA GLU A 39 15.29 -12.98 0.31
C GLU A 39 15.82 -13.39 1.70
N GLY A 40 17.12 -13.25 1.93
CA GLY A 40 17.77 -13.55 3.21
C GLY A 40 18.34 -14.98 3.32
N PRO A 41 18.65 -15.45 4.55
CA PRO A 41 19.28 -16.75 4.75
C PRO A 41 18.43 -17.91 4.22
N GLU A 42 19.07 -18.87 3.56
CA GLU A 42 18.38 -19.99 2.91
C GLU A 42 17.53 -20.82 3.88
N GLY A 43 16.29 -21.11 3.47
CA GLY A 43 15.31 -21.87 4.23
C GLY A 43 14.62 -21.07 5.34
N THR A 44 14.79 -19.74 5.37
CA THR A 44 14.11 -18.88 6.33
C THR A 44 12.62 -18.81 6.00
N SER A 45 11.80 -18.92 7.04
CA SER A 45 10.36 -18.78 6.95
C SER A 45 9.82 -17.92 8.09
N PHE A 46 8.59 -17.45 7.95
CA PHE A 46 7.88 -16.78 9.02
C PHE A 46 6.44 -17.26 9.11
N THR A 47 5.90 -17.32 10.32
CA THR A 47 4.53 -17.75 10.61
C THR A 47 3.74 -16.56 11.14
N ILE A 48 2.55 -16.35 10.56
CA ILE A 48 1.62 -15.30 10.94
C ILE A 48 0.28 -15.89 11.35
N ALA A 49 -0.47 -15.13 12.16
CA ALA A 49 -1.87 -15.39 12.45
C ALA A 49 -2.73 -14.62 11.43
N PRO A 50 -3.52 -15.29 10.56
CA PRO A 50 -4.32 -14.61 9.55
C PRO A 50 -5.26 -13.55 10.13
N GLU A 51 -5.90 -13.83 11.28
CA GLU A 51 -6.83 -12.92 11.95
C GLU A 51 -6.17 -11.68 12.59
N ALA A 52 -4.85 -11.69 12.78
CA ALA A 52 -4.08 -10.57 13.28
C ALA A 52 -3.17 -9.97 12.19
N THR A 53 -3.45 -10.28 10.93
CA THR A 53 -2.70 -9.81 9.76
C THR A 53 -3.65 -9.10 8.78
N ALA A 54 -3.14 -8.07 8.10
CA ALA A 54 -3.82 -7.43 6.99
C ALA A 54 -2.88 -7.32 5.78
N LEU A 55 -3.45 -7.46 4.57
CA LEU A 55 -2.81 -7.05 3.33
C LEU A 55 -3.18 -5.59 3.07
N VAL A 56 -2.18 -4.71 3.00
CA VAL A 56 -2.37 -3.31 2.62
C VAL A 56 -1.87 -3.08 1.20
N ILE A 57 -2.76 -2.70 0.30
CA ILE A 57 -2.45 -2.37 -1.09
C ILE A 57 -2.37 -0.85 -1.22
N ILE A 58 -1.18 -0.34 -1.54
CA ILE A 58 -0.86 1.09 -1.41
C ILE A 58 -0.76 1.74 -2.77
N ASP A 59 -1.48 2.85 -2.97
CA ASP A 59 -1.35 3.77 -4.11
C ASP A 59 -1.47 3.11 -5.50
N MET A 60 -2.19 1.99 -5.60
CA MET A 60 -2.50 1.33 -6.87
C MET A 60 -3.65 2.03 -7.61
N GLN A 61 -3.48 3.32 -7.91
CA GLN A 61 -4.50 4.21 -8.49
C GLN A 61 -4.24 4.48 -9.97
N ASN A 62 -5.29 4.85 -10.71
CA ASN A 62 -5.20 5.24 -12.12
C ASN A 62 -4.11 6.30 -12.37
N PHE A 63 -3.96 7.29 -11.48
CA PHE A 63 -2.92 8.32 -11.60
C PHE A 63 -1.51 7.73 -11.72
N PHE A 64 -1.19 6.66 -11.01
CA PHE A 64 0.16 6.10 -10.96
C PHE A 64 0.42 5.02 -12.02
N LEU A 65 -0.64 4.35 -12.49
CA LEU A 65 -0.51 3.12 -13.29
C LEU A 65 -1.07 3.24 -14.70
N ASP A 66 -2.00 4.15 -14.94
CA ASP A 66 -2.55 4.37 -16.28
C ASP A 66 -1.63 5.28 -17.09
N GLU A 67 -1.30 4.85 -18.30
CA GLU A 67 -0.42 5.56 -19.23
C GLU A 67 -0.92 6.96 -19.59
N ARG A 68 -2.23 7.21 -19.47
CA ARG A 68 -2.81 8.54 -19.64
C ARG A 68 -2.32 9.52 -18.56
N CYS A 69 -1.80 9.05 -17.43
CA CYS A 69 -1.24 9.88 -16.36
C CYS A 69 0.27 9.72 -16.24
N MET A 70 0.75 8.49 -16.12
CA MET A 70 2.13 8.18 -15.77
C MET A 70 2.59 6.90 -16.49
N GLU A 71 3.83 6.91 -16.99
CA GLU A 71 4.51 5.69 -17.41
C GLU A 71 5.22 5.05 -16.22
N HIS A 72 4.68 3.95 -15.69
CA HIS A 72 5.23 3.25 -14.52
C HIS A 72 5.25 1.72 -14.72
N PRO A 73 6.11 1.18 -15.61
CA PRO A 73 6.06 -0.21 -16.05
C PRO A 73 6.22 -1.22 -14.91
N ASN A 74 7.07 -0.93 -13.93
CA ASN A 74 7.24 -1.81 -12.75
C ASN A 74 5.97 -1.88 -11.89
N GLY A 75 5.19 -0.79 -11.85
CA GLY A 75 3.94 -0.73 -11.09
C GLY A 75 2.85 -1.52 -11.79
N VAL A 76 2.75 -1.37 -13.11
CA VAL A 76 1.85 -2.19 -13.96
C VAL A 76 2.21 -3.67 -13.85
N GLY A 77 3.50 -4.01 -13.88
CA GLY A 77 3.99 -5.39 -13.72
C GLY A 77 3.66 -6.02 -12.37
N ALA A 78 3.41 -5.22 -11.32
CA ALA A 78 3.03 -5.71 -10.00
C ALA A 78 1.54 -6.08 -9.89
N VAL A 79 0.69 -5.65 -10.83
CA VAL A 79 -0.77 -5.85 -10.77
C VAL A 79 -1.13 -7.35 -10.71
N GLY A 80 -0.57 -8.17 -11.60
CA GLY A 80 -0.81 -9.62 -11.62
C GLY A 80 -0.42 -10.31 -10.30
N PRO A 81 0.83 -10.15 -9.83
CA PRO A 81 1.25 -10.66 -8.52
C PRO A 81 0.39 -10.20 -7.35
N ILE A 82 -0.07 -8.93 -7.35
CA ILE A 82 -0.98 -8.43 -6.30
C ILE A 82 -2.32 -9.16 -6.33
N ILE A 83 -2.87 -9.46 -7.51
CA ILE A 83 -4.11 -10.24 -7.65
C ILE A 83 -3.96 -11.63 -7.03
N GLU A 84 -2.85 -12.32 -7.31
CA GLU A 84 -2.57 -13.64 -6.72
C GLU A 84 -2.48 -13.56 -5.18
N VAL A 85 -1.82 -12.53 -4.65
CA VAL A 85 -1.73 -12.31 -3.19
C VAL A 85 -3.10 -11.98 -2.59
N ILE A 86 -3.94 -11.19 -3.27
CA ILE A 86 -5.32 -10.91 -2.84
C ILE A 86 -6.07 -12.22 -2.67
N GLU A 87 -6.04 -13.10 -3.69
CA GLU A 87 -6.76 -14.37 -3.67
C GLU A 87 -6.30 -15.26 -2.50
N LYS A 88 -5.00 -15.39 -2.28
CA LYS A 88 -4.45 -16.15 -1.15
C LYS A 88 -4.80 -15.55 0.21
N CYS A 89 -4.79 -14.22 0.32
CA CYS A 89 -5.23 -13.56 1.54
C CYS A 89 -6.72 -13.84 1.82
N ARG A 90 -7.59 -13.88 0.80
CA ARG A 90 -9.00 -14.25 0.98
C ARG A 90 -9.19 -15.69 1.42
N GLU A 91 -8.49 -16.63 0.79
CA GLU A 91 -8.53 -18.04 1.18
C GLU A 91 -8.14 -18.22 2.66
N ALA A 92 -7.14 -17.47 3.12
CA ALA A 92 -6.68 -17.49 4.50
C ALA A 92 -7.55 -16.68 5.49
N GLY A 93 -8.48 -15.84 4.99
CA GLY A 93 -9.29 -14.95 5.81
C GLY A 93 -8.55 -13.70 6.32
N ILE A 94 -7.50 -13.27 5.64
CA ILE A 94 -6.74 -12.04 5.92
C ILE A 94 -7.54 -10.81 5.45
N GLN A 95 -7.62 -9.76 6.28
CA GLN A 95 -8.27 -8.49 5.91
C GLN A 95 -7.48 -7.80 4.80
N ILE A 96 -8.19 -7.27 3.81
CA ILE A 96 -7.58 -6.46 2.75
C ILE A 96 -7.96 -5.00 2.95
N ILE A 97 -6.96 -4.12 2.82
CA ILE A 97 -7.07 -2.68 2.99
C ILE A 97 -6.48 -1.99 1.76
N TRP A 98 -7.28 -1.17 1.10
CA TRP A 98 -6.86 -0.31 0.00
C TRP A 98 -6.50 1.05 0.58
N LEU A 99 -5.24 1.47 0.45
CA LEU A 99 -4.75 2.74 0.97
C LEU A 99 -4.38 3.64 -0.20
N ASN A 100 -5.13 4.73 -0.38
CA ASN A 100 -5.03 5.54 -1.58
C ASN A 100 -5.03 7.04 -1.26
N TRP A 101 -4.37 7.82 -2.11
CA TRP A 101 -4.52 9.27 -2.06
C TRP A 101 -5.93 9.68 -2.43
N ALA A 102 -6.59 10.43 -1.55
CA ALA A 102 -7.91 10.98 -1.84
C ALA A 102 -8.05 12.32 -1.09
N LEU A 103 -7.49 13.37 -1.69
CA LEU A 103 -7.42 14.69 -1.08
C LEU A 103 -8.79 15.36 -1.10
N THR A 104 -9.18 15.92 0.03
CA THR A 104 -10.31 16.84 0.14
C THR A 104 -9.87 18.26 -0.22
N PRO A 105 -10.82 19.18 -0.49
CA PRO A 105 -10.50 20.60 -0.62
C PRO A 105 -9.74 21.16 0.60
N GLN A 106 -10.06 20.69 1.81
CA GLN A 106 -9.40 21.13 3.04
C GLN A 106 -7.95 20.64 3.12
N ASP A 107 -7.65 19.42 2.65
CA ASP A 107 -6.28 18.90 2.62
C ASP A 107 -5.38 19.78 1.75
N LEU A 108 -5.87 20.22 0.59
CA LEU A 108 -5.09 21.05 -0.34
C LEU A 108 -4.63 22.38 0.29
N LEU A 109 -5.41 22.92 1.22
CA LEU A 109 -5.07 24.13 1.98
C LEU A 109 -3.96 23.89 3.01
N THR A 110 -3.88 22.68 3.57
CA THR A 110 -2.97 22.34 4.69
C THR A 110 -1.76 21.51 4.27
N LEU A 111 -1.69 21.07 3.01
CA LEU A 111 -0.58 20.27 2.48
C LEU A 111 0.78 20.97 2.68
N PRO A 112 1.76 20.31 3.33
CA PRO A 112 3.09 20.87 3.52
C PRO A 112 3.82 21.15 2.20
N ALA A 113 4.65 22.18 2.19
CA ALA A 113 5.44 22.56 1.00
C ALA A 113 6.32 21.42 0.48
N GLY A 114 6.88 20.59 1.38
CA GLY A 114 7.68 19.43 0.99
C GLY A 114 6.88 18.39 0.18
N ILE A 115 5.63 18.14 0.58
CA ILE A 115 4.72 17.24 -0.15
C ILE A 115 4.37 17.85 -1.50
N LYS A 116 3.93 19.11 -1.53
CA LYS A 116 3.61 19.81 -2.79
C LYS A 116 4.80 19.79 -3.75
N ARG A 117 6.01 20.10 -3.26
CA ARG A 117 7.25 20.10 -4.05
C ARG A 117 7.51 18.74 -4.72
N GLY A 118 7.26 17.63 -4.01
CA GLY A 118 7.43 16.28 -4.56
C GLY A 118 6.61 16.04 -5.83
N PHE A 119 5.37 16.53 -5.85
CA PHE A 119 4.45 16.41 -7.00
C PHE A 119 4.60 17.52 -8.04
N MET A 120 5.45 18.52 -7.79
CA MET A 120 5.77 19.62 -8.72
C MET A 120 7.16 19.50 -9.34
N LYS A 121 7.84 18.35 -9.17
CA LYS A 121 9.24 18.18 -9.55
C LYS A 121 9.53 18.60 -10.99
N ASP A 122 8.68 18.21 -11.94
CA ASP A 122 8.89 18.47 -13.36
C ASP A 122 8.65 19.95 -13.74
N ALA A 123 7.76 20.63 -13.02
CA ALA A 123 7.56 22.08 -13.17
C ALA A 123 8.70 22.90 -12.57
N LEU A 124 9.37 22.36 -11.54
CA LEU A 124 10.47 23.02 -10.83
C LEU A 124 11.84 22.69 -11.43
N LEU A 125 11.98 21.55 -12.11
CA LEU A 125 13.22 21.05 -12.69
C LEU A 125 12.99 20.75 -14.18
N PRO A 126 13.22 21.72 -15.07
CA PRO A 126 12.92 21.62 -16.51
C PRO A 126 13.85 20.66 -17.30
N THR A 127 14.53 19.72 -16.63
CA THR A 127 15.52 18.81 -17.21
C THR A 127 15.01 17.39 -17.47
N SER A 128 13.73 17.09 -17.24
CA SER A 128 13.17 15.78 -17.61
C SER A 128 12.92 15.71 -19.12
N SER A 129 13.61 14.80 -19.80
CA SER A 129 13.43 14.50 -21.23
C SER A 129 12.07 13.86 -21.57
N SER A 130 11.20 13.63 -20.58
CA SER A 130 9.80 13.30 -20.78
C SER A 130 9.03 14.56 -21.15
N SER A 131 8.16 14.48 -22.17
CA SER A 131 7.19 15.52 -22.50
C SER A 131 6.58 16.11 -21.22
N LEU A 132 6.58 17.45 -21.12
CA LEU A 132 6.14 18.18 -19.93
C LEU A 132 4.79 17.62 -19.46
N ARG A 133 4.76 16.98 -18.28
CA ARG A 133 3.49 16.50 -17.71
C ARG A 133 2.58 17.70 -17.55
N SER A 134 1.35 17.61 -18.06
CA SER A 134 0.41 18.73 -18.17
C SER A 134 -0.18 19.19 -16.83
N TYR A 135 0.37 18.76 -15.70
CA TYR A 135 -0.19 19.02 -14.37
C TYR A 135 0.82 19.70 -13.45
N THR A 136 0.33 20.62 -12.63
CA THR A 136 1.13 21.47 -11.74
C THR A 136 0.94 21.04 -10.28
N GLY A 137 1.19 19.77 -9.99
CA GLY A 137 1.09 19.19 -8.65
C GLY A 137 -0.31 18.78 -8.21
N LEU A 138 -0.43 18.45 -6.92
CA LEU A 138 -1.66 17.95 -6.30
C LEU A 138 -2.82 18.93 -6.45
N GLY A 139 -4.00 18.42 -6.82
CA GLY A 139 -5.22 19.20 -6.99
C GLY A 139 -5.33 20.01 -8.30
N SER A 140 -4.30 20.02 -9.15
CA SER A 140 -4.37 20.60 -10.49
C SER A 140 -5.25 19.77 -11.43
N ASP A 141 -5.86 20.39 -12.43
CA ASP A 141 -6.66 19.65 -13.43
C ASP A 141 -5.72 18.89 -14.36
N LEU A 142 -5.92 17.56 -14.45
CA LEU A 142 -5.15 16.71 -15.35
C LEU A 142 -5.65 16.79 -16.80
N GLY A 143 -6.80 17.41 -17.06
CA GLY A 143 -7.42 17.47 -18.38
C GLY A 143 -7.91 16.12 -18.89
N GLY A 144 -8.54 16.09 -20.08
CA GLY A 144 -8.96 14.86 -20.75
C GLY A 144 -9.85 13.96 -19.88
N SER A 145 -10.80 14.56 -19.15
CA SER A 145 -11.72 13.92 -18.19
C SER A 145 -11.07 13.13 -17.05
N ARG A 146 -9.76 13.25 -16.83
CA ARG A 146 -9.03 12.58 -15.73
C ARG A 146 -9.30 13.22 -14.35
N GLY A 147 -9.83 14.44 -14.34
CA GLY A 147 -10.20 15.19 -13.13
C GLY A 147 -9.00 15.81 -12.42
N ARG A 148 -9.22 16.26 -11.19
CA ARG A 148 -8.20 16.93 -10.38
C ARG A 148 -7.23 15.91 -9.76
N CYS A 149 -5.94 16.18 -9.87
CA CYS A 149 -4.84 15.31 -9.42
C CYS A 149 -5.01 14.87 -7.96
N LEU A 150 -5.23 13.58 -7.77
CA LEU A 150 -5.36 12.85 -6.50
C LEU A 150 -6.42 13.41 -5.54
N VAL A 151 -7.44 14.09 -6.08
CA VAL A 151 -8.59 14.58 -5.31
C VAL A 151 -9.64 13.48 -5.20
N ALA A 152 -10.23 13.33 -4.02
CA ALA A 152 -11.27 12.34 -3.75
C ALA A 152 -12.41 12.42 -4.80
N GLY A 153 -12.84 11.26 -5.30
CA GLY A 153 -13.90 11.16 -6.31
C GLY A 153 -13.47 11.46 -7.75
N SER A 154 -12.21 11.83 -8.00
CA SER A 154 -11.68 11.93 -9.36
C SER A 154 -11.29 10.55 -9.91
N TRP A 155 -11.41 10.36 -11.23
CA TRP A 155 -11.02 9.10 -11.88
C TRP A 155 -9.57 8.73 -11.60
N ASN A 156 -8.65 9.70 -11.66
CA ASN A 156 -7.23 9.44 -11.41
C ASN A 156 -6.94 9.00 -9.96
N ALA A 157 -7.79 9.40 -9.00
CA ALA A 157 -7.69 8.98 -7.60
C ALA A 157 -8.43 7.66 -7.31
N ASP A 158 -9.10 7.06 -8.29
CA ASP A 158 -9.74 5.77 -8.12
C ASP A 158 -8.72 4.62 -8.21
N ILE A 159 -9.07 3.47 -7.66
CA ILE A 159 -8.26 2.25 -7.77
C ILE A 159 -8.12 1.91 -9.26
N TYR A 160 -6.91 1.50 -9.65
CA TYR A 160 -6.60 1.14 -11.02
C TYR A 160 -7.57 0.05 -11.52
N GLU A 161 -8.20 0.28 -12.66
CA GLU A 161 -9.38 -0.49 -13.12
C GLU A 161 -9.17 -2.01 -13.10
N PRO A 162 -8.02 -2.56 -13.55
CA PRO A 162 -7.73 -3.99 -13.42
C PRO A 162 -7.72 -4.55 -11.99
N LEU A 163 -7.28 -3.76 -11.00
CA LEU A 163 -7.31 -4.17 -9.58
C LEU A 163 -8.66 -3.91 -8.95
N LYS A 164 -9.38 -2.88 -9.39
CA LYS A 164 -10.70 -2.53 -8.88
C LYS A 164 -11.70 -3.68 -9.04
N ALA A 165 -11.55 -4.49 -10.09
CA ALA A 165 -12.36 -5.70 -10.29
C ALA A 165 -12.21 -6.77 -9.18
N HIS A 166 -11.14 -6.71 -8.39
CA HIS A 166 -10.86 -7.64 -7.28
C HIS A 166 -11.19 -7.08 -5.90
N MET A 167 -11.61 -5.82 -5.82
CA MET A 167 -12.11 -5.22 -4.58
C MET A 167 -13.47 -5.82 -4.22
N ARG A 168 -13.69 -6.03 -2.91
CA ARG A 168 -14.98 -6.52 -2.36
C ARG A 168 -15.52 -5.52 -1.35
N ASP A 169 -16.84 -5.56 -1.11
CA ASP A 169 -17.49 -4.73 -0.08
C ASP A 169 -16.98 -5.00 1.34
N SER A 170 -16.41 -6.19 1.58
CA SER A 170 -15.73 -6.55 2.83
C SER A 170 -14.38 -5.85 3.04
N ASP A 171 -13.91 -5.12 2.04
CA ASP A 171 -12.60 -4.46 2.09
C ASP A 171 -12.70 -3.11 2.74
N LEU A 172 -11.61 -2.72 3.38
CA LEU A 172 -11.47 -1.37 3.89
C LEU A 172 -10.81 -0.52 2.81
N HIS A 173 -11.35 0.66 2.54
CA HIS A 173 -10.74 1.63 1.64
C HIS A 173 -10.49 2.93 2.41
N CYS A 174 -9.21 3.29 2.49
CA CYS A 174 -8.71 4.34 3.34
C CYS A 174 -8.12 5.46 2.50
N ALA A 175 -8.68 6.66 2.65
CA ALA A 175 -8.09 7.87 2.13
C ALA A 175 -6.88 8.29 2.96
N LYS A 176 -5.76 8.61 2.31
CA LYS A 176 -4.64 9.36 2.91
C LYS A 176 -4.42 10.69 2.20
N ASN A 177 -3.95 11.67 2.96
CA ASN A 177 -3.61 13.01 2.48
C ASN A 177 -2.11 13.33 2.61
N ARG A 178 -1.28 12.34 2.97
CA ARG A 178 0.18 12.43 3.08
C ARG A 178 0.82 11.21 2.42
N MET A 179 2.16 11.22 2.30
CA MET A 179 2.92 10.10 1.75
C MET A 179 2.62 8.80 2.51
N SER A 180 2.70 8.85 3.85
CA SER A 180 2.42 7.71 4.73
C SER A 180 0.95 7.61 5.08
N GLY A 181 0.40 6.39 5.08
CA GLY A 181 -0.94 6.11 5.62
C GLY A 181 -1.01 6.11 7.15
N LEU A 182 0.11 6.21 7.86
CA LEU A 182 0.18 6.21 9.32
C LEU A 182 0.55 7.59 9.90
N TRP A 183 0.41 8.65 9.09
CA TRP A 183 0.86 10.00 9.45
C TRP A 183 0.09 10.61 10.63
N GLU A 184 -1.23 10.41 10.68
CA GLU A 184 -2.13 11.00 11.67
C GLU A 184 -3.17 9.96 12.07
N ARG A 185 -3.69 10.04 13.30
CA ARG A 185 -4.53 8.99 13.87
C ARG A 185 -5.95 9.00 13.29
N GLU A 186 -6.38 10.13 12.79
CA GLU A 186 -7.72 10.38 12.32
C GLU A 186 -7.90 10.03 10.83
N GLN A 187 -6.85 9.63 10.12
CA GLN A 187 -6.87 9.37 8.68
C GLN A 187 -5.99 8.18 8.26
N GLY A 188 -6.16 7.74 7.01
CA GLY A 188 -5.37 6.65 6.44
C GLY A 188 -5.62 5.31 7.14
N LEU A 189 -4.54 4.61 7.47
CA LEU A 189 -4.58 3.30 8.11
C LEU A 189 -5.02 3.39 9.58
N TRP A 190 -4.66 4.45 10.31
CA TRP A 190 -5.07 4.58 11.72
C TRP A 190 -6.58 4.70 11.89
N GLY A 191 -7.28 5.25 10.89
CA GLY A 191 -8.73 5.39 10.94
C GLY A 191 -9.49 4.07 10.79
N VAL A 192 -8.81 2.97 10.45
CA VAL A 192 -9.45 1.68 10.15
C VAL A 192 -8.83 0.47 10.85
N LEU A 193 -7.67 0.67 11.50
CA LEU A 193 -6.98 -0.33 12.33
C LEU A 193 -7.38 -0.15 13.79
#